data_AF-A0AAD2FF07-F1
#
_entry.id   AF-A0AAD2FF07-F1
#
_cell.length_a   1.000
_cell.length_b   1.000
_cell.length_c   1.000
_cell.angle_alpha   90.00
_cell.angle_beta   90.00
_cell.angle_gamma   90.00
#
_symmetry.space_group_name_H-M   'P 1'
#
loop_
_entity.id
_entity.type
_entity.pdbx_description
1 polymer ?
#
loop_
_entity_poly.entity_id
_entity_poly.type
_entity_poly.pdbx_seq_one_letter_code
_entity_poly.pdbx_strand_id
1 'polypeptide(L)'
;MSFYEDEGSEEDLMQTMDILMNTSMASSALLSPQSTLSLKKNVSFSMDEEEKKEAELDYDRSREELLTKVARLNQLLKEREQQLVDEKDRRKKKEKNLLKLAKELKKRNALREEDKVRKEFLEHHWVLAQKELEQSKQLQEEHKAEQNHVLAEERSKHAKELSDTENRIAALKKAHASQCDDLCREVLKANLEADRLHGQLNDGMLRKPDFLSDSKKVRSSFRLGPIFAVGVILGSLFAAVSITMSGRKLCIADKHCANIVNLALQLLYVASQMEMLTHDVLCGPVMPGLVLKKEHVGLSFDAPFWAPESLKEKAYELLCSEVSPTQIYWESDGKDTHRLIVQKGDKSFRKTGLTKSRMFGNNVRLWNKKGFVEDYDVTSRMN
;
A
#
# COMPACT_ATOMS: atom_id res chain seq x y z
N MET A 1 0.00 -6.89 32.13
CA MET A 1 -0.83 -5.67 32.05
C MET A 1 -2.16 -6.09 31.46
N SER A 2 -3.09 -6.51 32.32
CA SER A 2 -4.44 -6.94 31.96
C SER A 2 -5.36 -5.72 32.02
N PHE A 3 -5.88 -5.31 30.87
CA PHE A 3 -6.96 -4.34 30.78
C PHE A 3 -8.27 -5.08 31.05
N TYR A 4 -8.95 -4.72 32.13
CA TYR A 4 -10.34 -5.09 32.36
C TYR A 4 -11.21 -4.24 31.43
N GLU A 5 -11.99 -4.90 30.58
CA GLU A 5 -13.10 -4.30 29.86
C GLU A 5 -14.24 -4.11 30.87
N ASP A 6 -14.61 -2.86 31.07
CA ASP A 6 -15.71 -2.43 31.93
C ASP A 6 -16.98 -2.44 31.06
N GLU A 7 -17.70 -3.56 31.03
CA GLU A 7 -18.96 -3.77 30.30
C GLU A 7 -20.18 -3.08 30.97
N GLY A 8 -19.96 -1.98 31.69
CA GLY A 8 -21.03 -1.18 32.26
C GLY A 8 -21.35 0.03 31.38
N SER A 9 -22.46 0.00 30.62
CA SER A 9 -23.37 1.17 30.46
C SER A 9 -24.33 1.11 29.26
N GLU A 10 -24.46 0.01 28.50
CA GLU A 10 -25.47 -0.03 27.43
C GLU A 10 -26.92 0.01 27.94
N GLU A 11 -27.20 -0.57 29.12
CA GLU A 11 -28.54 -0.50 29.73
C GLU A 11 -28.92 0.90 30.21
N ASP A 12 -27.97 1.67 30.76
CA ASP A 12 -28.22 3.06 31.18
C ASP A 12 -28.48 4.01 29.99
N LEU A 13 -27.89 3.71 28.84
CA LEU A 13 -28.07 4.49 27.62
C LEU A 13 -29.44 4.24 26.98
N MET A 14 -29.96 3.01 27.04
CA MET A 14 -31.33 2.72 26.61
C MET A 14 -32.37 3.34 27.56
N GLN A 15 -32.14 3.29 28.88
CA GLN A 15 -33.09 3.83 29.86
C GLN A 15 -33.21 5.36 29.77
N THR A 16 -32.12 6.06 29.46
CA THR A 16 -32.16 7.52 29.24
C THR A 16 -32.84 7.92 27.93
N MET A 17 -32.79 7.08 26.89
CA MET A 17 -33.43 7.36 25.61
C MET A 17 -34.96 7.25 25.69
N ASP A 18 -35.50 6.30 26.47
CA ASP A 18 -36.94 6.15 26.69
C ASP A 18 -37.55 7.30 27.50
N ILE A 19 -36.80 7.86 28.46
CA ILE A 19 -37.25 9.03 29.23
C ILE A 19 -37.36 10.25 28.30
N LEU A 20 -36.40 10.47 27.40
CA LEU A 20 -36.42 11.59 26.46
C LEU A 20 -37.55 11.48 25.41
N MET A 21 -37.80 10.27 24.88
CA MET A 21 -38.90 10.02 23.94
C MET A 21 -40.27 10.30 24.57
N ASN A 22 -40.48 9.89 25.83
CA ASN A 22 -41.74 10.11 26.52
C ASN A 22 -41.96 11.58 26.94
N THR A 23 -40.89 12.34 27.18
CA THR A 23 -41.02 13.77 27.55
C THR A 23 -41.35 14.65 26.34
N SER A 24 -40.94 14.23 25.12
CA SER A 24 -41.26 14.92 23.87
C SER A 24 -42.75 14.80 23.48
N MET A 25 -43.40 13.68 23.81
CA MET A 25 -44.83 13.46 23.49
C MET A 25 -45.77 14.27 24.40
N ALA A 26 -45.36 14.57 25.64
CA ALA A 26 -46.16 15.35 26.58
C ALA A 26 -46.22 16.86 26.25
N SER A 27 -45.28 17.39 25.47
CA SER A 27 -45.21 18.84 25.18
C SER A 27 -46.08 19.29 23.99
N SER A 28 -46.63 18.36 23.21
CA SER A 28 -47.42 18.67 22.01
C SER A 28 -48.93 18.79 22.26
N ALA A 29 -49.41 18.53 23.49
CA ALA A 29 -50.84 18.52 23.82
C ALA A 29 -51.40 19.86 24.36
N LEU A 30 -50.60 20.94 24.45
CA LEU A 30 -51.01 22.20 25.10
C LEU A 30 -51.26 23.39 24.16
N LEU A 31 -51.33 23.18 22.85
CA LEU A 31 -51.73 24.23 21.89
C LEU A 31 -53.15 23.96 21.36
N SER A 32 -54.12 23.92 22.28
CA SER A 32 -55.53 24.06 21.91
C SER A 32 -55.78 25.53 21.52
N PRO A 33 -56.42 25.83 20.37
CA PRO A 33 -56.75 27.19 20.00
C PRO A 33 -57.88 27.67 20.92
N GLN A 34 -57.54 28.42 21.97
CA GLN A 34 -58.55 29.08 22.80
C GLN A 34 -59.28 30.13 21.95
N SER A 35 -60.57 29.87 21.78
CA SER A 35 -61.58 30.76 21.25
C SER A 35 -61.40 32.19 21.77
N THR A 36 -61.23 33.13 20.84
CA THR A 36 -61.23 34.57 21.08
C THR A 36 -62.63 35.03 21.49
N LEU A 37 -62.99 34.82 22.76
CA LEU A 37 -64.11 35.50 23.40
C LEU A 37 -63.81 36.99 23.47
N SER A 38 -64.45 37.76 22.60
CA SER A 38 -64.39 39.22 22.52
C SER A 38 -65.07 39.84 23.75
N LEU A 39 -64.33 39.91 24.86
CA LEU A 39 -64.67 40.76 25.99
C LEU A 39 -64.64 42.22 25.55
N LYS A 40 -65.81 42.76 25.19
CA LYS A 40 -66.06 44.21 25.13
C LYS A 40 -65.84 44.79 26.52
N LYS A 41 -64.61 45.21 26.81
CA LYS A 41 -64.32 46.08 27.96
C LYS A 41 -64.94 47.44 27.66
N ASN A 42 -66.05 47.75 28.33
CA ASN A 42 -66.53 49.13 28.47
C ASN A 42 -65.49 49.89 29.29
N VAL A 43 -64.71 50.75 28.62
CA VAL A 43 -63.84 51.73 29.26
C VAL A 43 -64.74 52.90 29.66
N SER A 44 -65.19 52.93 30.91
CA SER A 44 -65.81 54.12 31.49
C SER A 44 -64.69 55.10 31.87
N PHE A 45 -64.62 56.23 31.20
CA PHE A 45 -63.73 57.33 31.60
C PHE A 45 -64.36 58.01 32.82
N SER A 46 -63.88 57.70 34.01
CA SER A 46 -64.12 58.55 35.17
C SER A 46 -63.45 59.88 34.90
N MET A 47 -64.23 60.96 34.83
CA MET A 47 -63.65 62.31 34.89
C MET A 47 -62.92 62.44 36.21
N ASP A 48 -61.64 62.77 36.18
CA ASP A 48 -60.86 62.96 37.39
C ASP A 48 -61.44 64.17 38.15
N GLU A 49 -61.76 63.99 39.43
CA GLU A 49 -62.26 65.06 40.32
C GLU A 49 -61.29 66.25 40.38
N GLU A 50 -60.02 66.05 40.03
CA GLU A 50 -59.02 67.10 39.85
C GLU A 50 -59.29 67.98 38.62
N GLU A 51 -59.71 67.39 37.50
CA GLU A 51 -60.03 68.12 36.26
C GLU A 51 -61.27 69.01 36.46
N LYS A 52 -62.23 68.53 37.25
CA LYS A 52 -63.44 69.29 37.61
C LYS A 52 -63.12 70.50 38.49
N LYS A 53 -62.26 70.33 39.50
CA LYS A 53 -61.79 71.45 40.35
C LYS A 53 -60.95 72.46 39.58
N GLU A 54 -60.15 72.00 38.63
CA GLU A 54 -59.34 72.88 37.79
C GLU A 54 -60.20 73.71 36.82
N ALA A 55 -61.31 73.14 36.33
CA ALA A 55 -62.27 73.85 35.48
C ALA A 55 -63.02 74.96 36.25
N GLU A 56 -63.33 74.76 37.54
CA GLU A 56 -63.90 75.80 38.40
C GLU A 56 -62.93 76.97 38.63
N LEU A 57 -61.64 76.68 38.84
CA LEU A 57 -60.59 77.70 38.99
C LEU A 57 -60.32 78.51 37.71
N ASP A 58 -60.65 77.97 36.53
CA ASP A 58 -60.47 78.68 35.26
C ASP A 58 -61.52 79.79 35.03
N TYR A 59 -62.66 79.77 35.74
CA TYR A 59 -63.68 80.84 35.65
C TYR A 59 -63.21 82.17 36.23
N ASP A 60 -62.33 82.14 37.24
CA ASP A 60 -61.81 83.32 37.93
C ASP A 60 -60.47 83.81 37.38
N ARG A 61 -59.87 83.09 36.42
CA ARG A 61 -58.56 83.42 35.83
C ARG A 61 -58.65 84.53 34.81
N SER A 62 -57.61 85.36 34.76
CA SER A 62 -57.48 86.38 33.74
C SER A 62 -57.27 85.74 32.36
N ARG A 63 -57.66 86.46 31.29
CA ARG A 63 -57.49 86.00 29.91
C ARG A 63 -56.05 85.60 29.57
N GLU A 64 -55.06 86.31 30.12
CA GLU A 64 -53.64 86.04 29.89
C GLU A 64 -53.18 84.72 30.54
N GLU A 65 -53.68 84.42 31.74
CA GLU A 65 -53.42 83.14 32.43
C GLU A 65 -54.03 81.96 31.66
N LEU A 66 -55.24 82.12 31.12
CA LEU A 66 -55.87 81.10 30.26
C LEU A 66 -55.06 80.86 28.97
N LEU A 67 -54.56 81.91 28.31
CA LEU A 67 -53.70 81.77 27.14
C LEU A 67 -52.37 81.06 27.48
N THR A 68 -51.80 81.35 28.65
CA THR A 68 -50.57 80.70 29.13
C THR A 68 -50.82 79.22 29.44
N LYS A 69 -51.96 78.89 30.06
CA LYS A 69 -52.39 77.51 30.29
C LYS A 69 -52.57 76.75 28.97
N VAL A 70 -53.27 77.33 27.99
CA VAL A 70 -53.45 76.75 26.66
C VAL A 70 -52.11 76.55 25.96
N ALA A 71 -51.18 77.49 26.05
CA ALA A 71 -49.83 77.35 25.50
C ALA A 71 -49.06 76.18 26.15
N ARG A 72 -49.13 76.05 27.47
CA ARG A 72 -48.52 74.93 28.22
C ARG A 72 -49.13 73.58 27.85
N LEU A 73 -50.46 73.49 27.76
CA LEU A 73 -51.16 72.27 27.35
C LEU A 73 -50.79 71.87 25.91
N ASN A 74 -50.72 72.84 24.99
CA ASN A 74 -50.25 72.59 23.63
C ASN A 74 -48.81 72.11 23.58
N GLN A 75 -47.93 72.63 24.44
CA GLN A 75 -46.56 72.13 24.56
C GLN A 75 -46.54 70.68 25.07
N LEU A 76 -47.30 70.37 26.12
CA LEU A 76 -47.42 69.01 26.65
C LEU A 76 -47.98 68.02 25.62
N LEU A 77 -48.98 68.44 24.83
CA LEU A 77 -49.52 67.64 23.74
C LEU A 77 -48.43 67.35 22.70
N LYS A 78 -47.68 68.36 22.25
CA LYS A 78 -46.56 68.17 21.32
C LYS A 78 -45.48 67.23 21.88
N GLU A 79 -45.12 67.38 23.15
CA GLU A 79 -44.16 66.50 23.82
C GLU A 79 -44.67 65.05 23.88
N ARG A 80 -45.96 64.84 24.18
CA ARG A 80 -46.60 63.51 24.19
C ARG A 80 -46.70 62.90 22.79
N GLU A 81 -47.04 63.70 21.78
CA GLU A 81 -47.04 63.26 20.38
C GLU A 81 -45.65 62.81 19.95
N GLN A 82 -44.60 63.57 20.29
CA GLN A 82 -43.22 63.20 20.02
C GLN A 82 -42.82 61.91 20.74
N GLN A 83 -43.18 61.75 22.02
CA GLN A 83 -42.94 60.50 22.77
C GLN A 83 -43.61 59.29 22.11
N LEU A 84 -44.83 59.44 21.61
CA LEU A 84 -45.54 58.36 20.91
C LEU A 84 -44.88 58.01 19.56
N VAL A 85 -44.36 59.00 18.84
CA VAL A 85 -43.58 58.76 17.60
C VAL A 85 -42.29 58.01 17.93
N ASP A 86 -41.53 58.46 18.92
CA ASP A 86 -40.29 57.82 19.35
C ASP A 86 -40.55 56.38 19.83
N GLU A 87 -41.64 56.14 20.55
CA GLU A 87 -42.02 54.81 21.00
C GLU A 87 -42.41 53.90 19.83
N LYS A 88 -43.20 54.40 18.86
CA LYS A 88 -43.54 53.67 17.63
C LYS A 88 -42.27 53.28 16.88
N ASP A 89 -41.29 54.17 16.77
CA ASP A 89 -40.03 53.89 16.11
C ASP A 89 -39.16 52.88 16.89
N ARG A 90 -39.15 52.96 18.22
CA ARG A 90 -38.52 51.94 19.08
C ARG A 90 -39.18 50.57 18.90
N ARG A 91 -40.51 50.50 18.84
CA ARG A 91 -41.26 49.25 18.60
C ARG A 91 -40.94 48.67 17.22
N LYS A 92 -40.96 49.50 16.16
CA LYS A 92 -40.55 49.09 14.80
C LYS A 92 -39.11 48.58 14.75
N LYS A 93 -38.16 49.21 15.47
CA LYS A 93 -36.77 48.73 15.58
C LYS A 93 -36.70 47.36 16.27
N LYS A 94 -37.42 47.17 17.37
CA LYS A 94 -37.50 45.87 18.06
C LYS A 94 -38.11 44.79 17.17
N GLU A 95 -39.20 45.08 16.48
CA GLU A 95 -39.85 44.14 15.54
C GLU A 95 -38.91 43.74 14.39
N LYS A 96 -38.19 44.69 13.79
CA LYS A 96 -37.15 44.39 12.79
C LYS A 96 -36.05 43.48 13.34
N ASN A 97 -35.62 43.69 14.58
CA ASN A 97 -34.61 42.84 15.21
C ASN A 97 -35.14 41.44 15.51
N LEU A 98 -36.39 41.31 15.98
CA LEU A 98 -37.05 40.02 16.19
C LEU A 98 -37.22 39.25 14.88
N LEU A 99 -37.60 39.92 13.79
CA LEU A 99 -37.69 39.32 12.47
C LEU A 99 -36.33 38.84 11.94
N LYS A 100 -35.25 39.59 12.18
CA LYS A 100 -33.89 39.15 11.84
C LYS A 100 -33.50 37.91 12.64
N LEU A 101 -33.75 37.90 13.95
CA LEU A 101 -33.44 36.77 14.81
C LEU A 101 -34.24 35.52 14.40
N ALA A 102 -35.53 35.67 14.10
CA ALA A 102 -36.37 34.57 13.62
C ALA A 102 -35.86 33.99 12.29
N LYS A 103 -35.43 34.84 11.35
CA LYS A 103 -34.81 34.39 10.08
C LYS A 103 -33.48 33.65 10.32
N GLU A 104 -32.66 34.14 11.24
CA GLU A 104 -31.39 33.50 11.58
C GLU A 104 -31.60 32.14 12.26
N LEU A 105 -32.55 32.03 13.19
CA LEU A 105 -32.93 30.77 13.82
C LEU A 105 -33.47 29.76 12.80
N LYS A 106 -34.31 30.21 11.86
CA LYS A 106 -34.80 29.35 10.77
C LYS A 106 -33.65 28.83 9.90
N LYS A 107 -32.68 29.69 9.57
CA LYS A 107 -31.48 29.30 8.81
C LYS A 107 -30.62 28.30 9.57
N ARG A 108 -30.39 28.51 10.88
CA ARG A 108 -29.62 27.58 11.72
C ARG A 108 -30.31 26.23 11.87
N ASN A 109 -31.64 26.19 11.98
CA ASN A 109 -32.38 24.92 12.04
C ASN A 109 -32.31 24.16 10.72
N ALA A 110 -32.41 24.84 9.56
CA ALA A 110 -32.25 24.20 8.26
C ALA A 110 -30.86 23.54 8.13
N LEU A 111 -29.79 24.26 8.50
CA LEU A 111 -28.42 23.71 8.51
C LEU A 111 -28.28 22.51 9.45
N ARG A 112 -28.91 22.53 10.63
CA ARG A 112 -28.88 21.39 11.57
C ARG A 112 -29.57 20.15 10.99
N GLU A 113 -30.67 20.31 10.26
CA GLU A 113 -31.32 19.17 9.59
C GLU A 113 -30.47 18.63 8.43
N GLU A 114 -29.84 19.51 7.64
CA GLU A 114 -28.87 19.09 6.62
C GLU A 114 -27.68 18.33 7.23
N ASP A 115 -27.14 18.80 8.36
CA ASP A 115 -26.05 18.13 9.07
C ASP A 115 -26.46 16.77 9.64
N LYS A 116 -27.71 16.62 10.12
CA LYS A 116 -28.25 15.33 10.57
C LYS A 116 -28.35 14.34 9.42
N VAL A 117 -28.94 14.75 8.28
CA VAL A 117 -29.05 13.89 7.09
C VAL A 117 -27.66 13.49 6.59
N ARG A 118 -26.70 14.43 6.58
CA ARG A 118 -25.32 14.15 6.21
C ARG A 118 -24.65 13.17 7.17
N LYS A 119 -24.91 13.28 8.48
CA LYS A 119 -24.39 12.36 9.49
C LYS A 119 -24.95 10.95 9.29
N GLU A 120 -26.26 10.81 9.11
CA GLU A 120 -26.92 9.53 8.83
C GLU A 120 -26.38 8.89 7.53
N PHE A 121 -26.15 9.69 6.49
CA PHE A 121 -25.55 9.23 5.24
C PHE A 121 -24.12 8.69 5.45
N LEU A 122 -23.30 9.41 6.23
CA LEU A 122 -21.94 8.98 6.53
C LEU A 122 -21.91 7.72 7.41
N GLU A 123 -22.81 7.61 8.39
CA GLU A 123 -22.96 6.40 9.22
C GLU A 123 -23.34 5.18 8.37
N HIS A 124 -24.33 5.33 7.47
CA HIS A 124 -24.70 4.26 6.54
C HIS A 124 -23.52 3.83 5.65
N HIS A 125 -22.78 4.78 5.09
CA HIS A 125 -21.59 4.46 4.28
C HIS A 125 -20.47 3.81 5.08
N TRP A 126 -20.29 4.20 6.34
CA TRP A 126 -19.31 3.58 7.23
C TRP A 126 -19.67 2.12 7.52
N VAL A 127 -20.95 1.82 7.79
CA VAL A 127 -21.43 0.44 7.99
C VAL A 127 -21.24 -0.42 6.74
N LEU A 128 -21.50 0.12 5.55
CA LEU A 128 -21.25 -0.59 4.28
C LEU A 128 -19.77 -0.90 4.09
N ALA A 129 -18.90 0.08 4.31
CA ALA A 129 -17.45 -0.11 4.21
C ALA A 129 -16.93 -1.14 5.23
N GLN A 130 -17.50 -1.16 6.44
CA GLN A 130 -17.18 -2.19 7.44
C GLN A 130 -17.61 -3.59 6.98
N LYS A 131 -18.81 -3.73 6.42
CA LYS A 131 -19.30 -5.00 5.88
C LYS A 131 -18.44 -5.51 4.72
N GLU A 132 -18.02 -4.63 3.81
CA GLU A 132 -17.10 -4.97 2.72
C GLU A 132 -15.73 -5.43 3.24
N LEU A 133 -15.23 -4.78 4.29
CA LEU A 133 -13.97 -5.16 4.94
C LEU A 133 -14.07 -6.55 5.60
N GLU A 134 -15.17 -6.83 6.30
CA GLU A 134 -15.43 -8.14 6.91
C GLU A 134 -15.56 -9.24 5.86
N GLN A 135 -16.29 -8.99 4.77
CA GLN A 135 -16.40 -9.91 3.65
C GLN A 135 -15.04 -10.19 3.00
N SER A 136 -14.20 -9.15 2.83
CA SER A 136 -12.85 -9.32 2.29
C SER A 136 -11.95 -10.16 3.20
N LYS A 137 -12.05 -9.97 4.53
CA LYS A 137 -11.33 -10.80 5.51
C LYS A 137 -11.76 -12.27 5.45
N GLN A 138 -13.07 -12.51 5.37
CA GLN A 138 -13.62 -13.87 5.24
C GLN A 138 -13.08 -14.56 3.98
N LEU A 139 -13.13 -13.90 2.82
CA LEU A 139 -12.59 -14.44 1.57
C LEU A 139 -11.08 -14.72 1.66
N GLN A 140 -10.31 -13.87 2.36
CA GLN A 140 -8.89 -14.12 2.59
C GLN A 140 -8.64 -15.34 3.49
N GLU A 141 -9.48 -15.56 4.50
CA GLU A 141 -9.39 -16.74 5.36
C GLU A 141 -9.75 -18.02 4.61
N GLU A 142 -10.80 -17.98 3.79
CA GLU A 142 -11.20 -19.09 2.90
C GLU A 142 -10.07 -19.43 1.92
N HIS A 143 -9.48 -18.43 1.25
CA HIS A 143 -8.35 -18.64 0.35
C HIS A 143 -7.11 -19.20 1.07
N LYS A 144 -6.83 -18.75 2.30
CA LYS A 144 -5.73 -19.32 3.12
C LYS A 144 -6.02 -20.78 3.50
N ALA A 145 -7.27 -21.10 3.84
CA ALA A 145 -7.67 -22.47 4.15
C ALA A 145 -7.54 -23.38 2.93
N GLU A 146 -7.98 -22.93 1.75
CA GLU A 146 -7.83 -23.64 0.49
C GLU A 146 -6.35 -23.84 0.12
N GLN A 147 -5.53 -22.80 0.23
CA GLN A 147 -4.09 -22.90 -0.03
C GLN A 147 -3.42 -23.91 0.92
N ASN A 148 -3.78 -23.90 2.20
CA ASN A 148 -3.27 -24.87 3.17
C ASN A 148 -3.73 -26.30 2.85
N HIS A 149 -4.96 -26.47 2.37
CA HIS A 149 -5.49 -27.76 1.93
C HIS A 149 -4.71 -28.30 0.72
N VAL A 150 -4.48 -27.48 -0.31
CA VAL A 150 -3.69 -27.85 -1.50
C VAL A 150 -2.27 -28.23 -1.10
N LEU A 151 -1.61 -27.43 -0.25
CA LEU A 151 -0.28 -27.74 0.25
C LEU A 151 -0.23 -29.05 1.04
N ALA A 152 -1.27 -29.35 1.83
CA ALA A 152 -1.37 -30.62 2.56
C ALA A 152 -1.53 -31.82 1.61
N GLU A 153 -2.33 -31.66 0.55
CA GLU A 153 -2.52 -32.70 -0.46
C GLU A 153 -1.23 -32.97 -1.26
N GLU A 154 -0.53 -31.91 -1.69
CA GLU A 154 0.77 -32.03 -2.37
C GLU A 154 1.83 -32.68 -1.47
N ARG A 155 1.89 -32.30 -0.19
CA ARG A 155 2.78 -32.96 0.78
C ARG A 155 2.46 -34.45 0.93
N SER A 156 1.17 -34.82 0.94
CA SER A 156 0.77 -36.22 0.99
C SER A 156 1.15 -36.99 -0.28
N LYS A 157 1.00 -36.39 -1.46
CA LYS A 157 1.44 -36.97 -2.74
C LYS A 157 2.95 -37.20 -2.76
N HIS A 158 3.73 -36.18 -2.42
CA HIS A 158 5.19 -36.27 -2.35
C HIS A 158 5.67 -37.31 -1.32
N ALA A 159 5.00 -37.42 -0.17
CA ALA A 159 5.32 -38.45 0.82
C ALA A 159 5.09 -39.88 0.30
N LYS A 160 4.03 -40.10 -0.49
CA LYS A 160 3.76 -41.40 -1.14
C LYS A 160 4.83 -41.72 -2.18
N GLU A 161 5.16 -40.76 -3.05
CA GLU A 161 6.22 -40.94 -4.06
C GLU A 161 7.58 -41.26 -3.43
N LEU A 162 7.94 -40.57 -2.34
CA LEU A 162 9.14 -40.90 -1.57
C LEU A 162 9.10 -42.33 -1.05
N SER A 163 7.99 -42.75 -0.42
CA SER A 163 7.84 -44.12 0.06
C SER A 163 7.97 -45.16 -1.07
N ASP A 164 7.40 -44.88 -2.24
CA ASP A 164 7.47 -45.79 -3.40
C ASP A 164 8.90 -45.88 -3.96
N THR A 165 9.61 -44.74 -4.02
CA THR A 165 11.02 -44.73 -4.45
C THR A 165 11.94 -45.45 -3.46
N GLU A 166 11.74 -45.29 -2.16
CA GLU A 166 12.47 -46.03 -1.13
C GLU A 166 12.23 -47.55 -1.25
N ASN A 167 10.97 -47.95 -1.45
CA ASN A 167 10.61 -49.36 -1.68
C ASN A 167 11.29 -49.91 -2.94
N ARG A 168 11.33 -49.14 -4.03
CA ARG A 168 12.03 -49.52 -5.27
C ARG A 168 13.53 -49.65 -5.07
N ILE A 169 14.16 -48.73 -4.34
CA ILE A 169 15.59 -48.78 -4.02
C ILE A 169 15.88 -50.02 -3.16
N ALA A 170 15.04 -50.33 -2.17
CA ALA A 170 15.19 -51.52 -1.33
C ALA A 170 15.10 -52.81 -2.17
N ALA A 171 14.14 -52.89 -3.10
CA ALA A 171 14.00 -54.02 -4.02
C ALA A 171 15.23 -54.19 -4.94
N LEU A 172 15.74 -53.08 -5.51
CA LEU A 172 16.95 -53.09 -6.33
C LEU A 172 18.19 -53.52 -5.53
N LYS A 173 18.35 -53.03 -4.30
CA LYS A 173 19.44 -53.46 -3.41
C LYS A 173 19.39 -54.97 -3.13
N LYS A 174 18.20 -55.51 -2.88
CA LYS A 174 18.00 -56.95 -2.66
C LYS A 174 18.32 -57.76 -3.92
N ALA A 175 17.88 -57.31 -5.08
CA ALA A 175 18.18 -57.96 -6.36
C ALA A 175 19.70 -57.95 -6.66
N HIS A 176 20.36 -56.81 -6.47
CA HIS A 176 21.81 -56.69 -6.66
C HIS A 176 22.60 -57.57 -5.68
N ALA A 177 22.19 -57.64 -4.41
CA ALA A 177 22.81 -58.55 -3.44
C ALA A 177 22.71 -60.02 -3.88
N SER A 178 21.54 -60.46 -4.36
CA SER A 178 21.37 -61.81 -4.93
C SER A 178 22.30 -62.06 -6.12
N GLN A 179 22.44 -61.09 -7.04
CA GLN A 179 23.34 -61.20 -8.19
C GLN A 179 24.81 -61.29 -7.77
N CYS A 180 25.22 -60.52 -6.75
CA CYS A 180 26.58 -60.64 -6.20
C CYS A 180 26.81 -62.03 -5.61
N ASP A 181 25.84 -62.57 -4.87
CA ASP A 181 25.95 -63.92 -4.29
C ASP A 181 26.03 -65.01 -5.39
N ASP A 182 25.25 -64.88 -6.46
CA ASP A 182 25.32 -65.76 -7.63
C ASP A 182 26.69 -65.68 -8.31
N LEU A 183 27.19 -64.47 -8.56
CA LEU A 183 28.50 -64.27 -9.17
C LEU A 183 29.63 -64.83 -8.29
N CYS A 184 29.55 -64.65 -6.97
CA CYS A 184 30.49 -65.24 -6.02
C CYS A 184 30.49 -66.78 -6.10
N ARG A 185 29.32 -67.42 -6.22
CA ARG A 185 29.21 -68.87 -6.43
C ARG A 185 29.84 -69.31 -7.74
N GLU A 186 29.58 -68.60 -8.83
CA GLU A 186 30.14 -68.92 -10.16
C GLU A 186 31.67 -68.76 -10.19
N VAL A 187 32.20 -67.68 -9.63
CA VAL A 187 33.65 -67.45 -9.51
C VAL A 187 34.30 -68.56 -8.68
N LEU A 188 33.69 -68.96 -7.57
CA LEU A 188 34.21 -70.06 -6.74
C LEU A 188 34.21 -71.39 -7.51
N LYS A 189 33.16 -71.67 -8.28
CA LYS A 189 33.08 -72.85 -9.15
C LYS A 189 34.16 -72.84 -10.24
N ALA A 190 34.35 -71.69 -10.90
CA ALA A 190 35.38 -71.52 -11.93
C ALA A 190 36.79 -71.69 -11.36
N ASN A 191 37.04 -71.17 -10.16
CA ASN A 191 38.32 -71.35 -9.47
C ASN A 191 38.59 -72.83 -9.15
N LEU A 192 37.60 -73.55 -8.61
CA LEU A 192 37.74 -74.99 -8.36
C LEU A 192 37.98 -75.80 -9.64
N GLU A 193 37.36 -75.41 -10.76
CA GLU A 193 37.59 -76.05 -12.06
C GLU A 193 38.98 -75.72 -12.63
N ALA A 194 39.45 -74.48 -12.47
CA ALA A 194 40.82 -74.10 -12.81
C ALA A 194 41.84 -74.89 -11.99
N ASP A 195 41.64 -75.04 -10.68
CA ASP A 195 42.48 -75.86 -9.80
C ASP A 195 42.48 -77.33 -10.24
N ARG A 196 41.32 -77.88 -10.62
CA ARG A 196 41.20 -79.24 -11.18
C ARG A 196 42.02 -79.40 -12.45
N LEU A 197 41.90 -78.46 -13.39
CA LEU A 197 42.66 -78.46 -14.65
C LEU A 197 44.17 -78.30 -14.39
N HIS A 198 44.57 -77.46 -13.44
CA HIS A 198 45.96 -77.33 -13.02
C HIS A 198 46.52 -78.63 -12.44
N GLY A 199 45.75 -79.35 -11.63
CA GLY A 199 46.13 -80.68 -11.16
C GLY A 199 46.37 -81.66 -12.32
N GLN A 200 45.44 -81.72 -13.27
CA GLN A 200 45.57 -82.57 -14.47
C GLN A 200 46.80 -82.21 -15.32
N LEU A 201 47.09 -80.91 -15.46
CA LEU A 201 48.24 -80.44 -16.21
C LEU A 201 49.57 -80.84 -15.53
N ASN A 202 49.64 -80.72 -14.20
CA ASN A 202 50.81 -81.10 -13.42
C ASN A 202 51.05 -82.62 -13.45
N ASP A 203 49.99 -83.43 -13.37
CA ASP A 203 50.09 -84.89 -13.53
C ASP A 203 50.55 -85.29 -14.95
N GLY A 204 50.13 -84.52 -15.96
CA GLY A 204 50.57 -84.71 -17.36
C GLY A 204 51.99 -84.18 -17.66
N MET A 205 52.49 -83.21 -16.90
CA MET A 205 53.80 -82.57 -17.13
C MET A 205 55.02 -83.41 -16.70
N LEU A 206 54.83 -84.63 -16.17
CA LEU A 206 55.90 -85.62 -16.00
C LEU A 206 56.44 -86.18 -17.34
N ARG A 207 55.94 -85.73 -18.49
CA ARG A 207 56.58 -85.91 -19.79
C ARG A 207 56.85 -84.56 -20.46
N LYS A 208 58.07 -84.05 -20.30
CA LYS A 208 58.59 -82.95 -21.12
C LYS A 208 58.76 -83.41 -22.58
N PRO A 209 58.37 -82.57 -23.54
CA PRO A 209 59.17 -82.29 -24.72
C PRO A 209 59.74 -80.88 -24.59
N ASP A 210 61.06 -80.78 -24.63
CA ASP A 210 61.78 -79.51 -24.79
C ASP A 210 61.52 -78.97 -26.21
N PHE A 211 60.69 -77.93 -26.35
CA PHE A 211 60.66 -77.13 -27.58
C PHE A 211 60.40 -75.64 -27.28
N LEU A 212 61.52 -74.92 -27.24
CA LEU A 212 61.82 -73.63 -27.87
C LEU A 212 60.77 -72.48 -27.87
N SER A 213 61.27 -71.34 -27.37
CA SER A 213 61.14 -69.96 -27.89
C SER A 213 59.83 -69.54 -28.56
N ASP A 214 59.19 -68.47 -28.09
CA ASP A 214 59.58 -67.12 -28.51
C ASP A 214 58.79 -66.05 -27.74
N SER A 215 59.49 -64.99 -27.36
CA SER A 215 58.96 -63.87 -26.60
C SER A 215 58.25 -62.87 -27.51
N LYS A 216 56.96 -62.59 -27.27
CA LYS A 216 56.35 -61.33 -27.73
C LYS A 216 55.61 -60.60 -26.61
N LYS A 217 56.20 -59.44 -26.33
CA LYS A 217 55.85 -58.40 -25.37
C LYS A 217 54.62 -57.64 -25.87
N VAL A 218 53.48 -57.73 -25.17
CA VAL A 218 52.33 -56.84 -25.38
C VAL A 218 52.13 -56.01 -24.11
N ARG A 219 52.26 -54.70 -24.27
CA ARG A 219 52.13 -53.66 -23.24
C ARG A 219 50.73 -53.63 -22.65
N SER A 220 50.63 -53.88 -21.35
CA SER A 220 49.52 -53.50 -20.50
C SER A 220 49.71 -52.07 -19.98
N SER A 221 48.79 -51.15 -20.26
CA SER A 221 48.63 -49.89 -19.52
C SER A 221 47.28 -49.28 -19.83
N PHE A 222 46.25 -49.64 -19.07
CA PHE A 222 45.00 -48.87 -18.99
C PHE A 222 44.71 -48.64 -17.50
N ARG A 223 45.10 -47.46 -17.01
CA ARG A 223 44.86 -46.97 -15.65
C ARG A 223 43.55 -46.18 -15.63
N LEU A 224 42.84 -46.31 -14.50
CA LEU A 224 41.91 -45.35 -13.85
C LEU A 224 41.59 -44.08 -14.67
N GLY A 225 40.35 -43.73 -15.02
CA GLY A 225 39.14 -43.67 -14.21
C GLY A 225 38.66 -42.19 -14.18
N PRO A 226 37.57 -41.80 -14.87
CA PRO A 226 36.98 -40.48 -14.73
C PRO A 226 35.95 -40.49 -13.58
N ILE A 227 35.68 -39.31 -13.00
CA ILE A 227 34.43 -38.89 -12.27
C ILE A 227 34.65 -38.27 -10.87
N PHE A 228 35.70 -38.54 -10.10
CA PHE A 228 35.79 -37.99 -8.73
C PHE A 228 36.43 -36.59 -8.56
N ALA A 229 36.99 -35.98 -9.61
CA ALA A 229 37.68 -34.67 -9.49
C ALA A 229 36.78 -33.43 -9.71
N VAL A 230 35.57 -33.59 -10.23
CA VAL A 230 34.69 -32.45 -10.60
C VAL A 230 33.87 -31.91 -9.41
N GLY A 231 33.55 -32.76 -8.43
CA GLY A 231 32.72 -32.37 -7.28
C GLY A 231 33.42 -31.47 -6.25
N VAL A 232 34.74 -31.57 -6.11
CA VAL A 232 35.49 -30.83 -5.07
C VAL A 232 35.85 -29.40 -5.53
N ILE A 233 36.00 -29.18 -6.83
CA ILE A 233 36.38 -27.86 -7.39
C ILE A 233 35.21 -26.87 -7.38
N LEU A 234 33.98 -27.35 -7.60
CA LEU A 234 32.76 -26.52 -7.57
C LEU A 234 32.43 -25.97 -6.16
N GLY A 235 32.73 -26.73 -5.09
CA GLY A 235 32.52 -26.29 -3.71
C GLY A 235 33.48 -25.18 -3.28
N SER A 236 34.75 -25.23 -3.73
CA SER A 236 35.76 -24.22 -3.40
C SER A 236 35.55 -22.88 -4.13
N LEU A 237 34.90 -22.89 -5.30
CA LEU A 237 34.64 -21.68 -6.09
C LEU A 237 33.51 -20.82 -5.48
N PHE A 238 32.50 -21.44 -4.87
CA PHE A 238 31.44 -20.69 -4.19
C PHE A 238 31.95 -19.98 -2.91
N ALA A 239 32.86 -20.62 -2.16
CA ALA A 239 33.43 -20.02 -0.96
C ALA A 239 34.38 -18.84 -1.26
N ALA A 240 35.09 -18.86 -2.40
CA ALA A 240 36.01 -17.80 -2.80
C ALA A 240 35.30 -16.53 -3.33
N VAL A 241 34.12 -16.68 -3.95
CA VAL A 241 33.33 -15.54 -4.46
C VAL A 241 32.65 -14.76 -3.33
N SER A 242 32.30 -15.42 -2.21
CA SER A 242 31.71 -14.72 -1.05
C SER A 242 32.72 -13.87 -0.27
N ILE A 243 34.03 -14.15 -0.35
CA ILE A 243 35.06 -13.44 0.42
C ILE A 243 35.52 -12.15 -0.30
N THR A 244 35.40 -12.05 -1.62
CA THR A 244 35.97 -10.95 -2.42
C THR A 244 35.05 -9.74 -2.64
N MET A 245 33.77 -9.80 -2.23
CA MET A 245 32.85 -8.66 -2.34
C MET A 245 32.99 -7.60 -1.22
N SER A 246 33.92 -7.80 -0.26
CA SER A 246 34.20 -6.87 0.83
C SER A 246 35.37 -5.92 0.52
N GLY A 247 35.17 -5.05 -0.48
CA GLY A 247 35.82 -3.75 -0.58
C GLY A 247 37.34 -3.72 -0.86
N ARG A 248 37.71 -3.54 -2.13
CA ARG A 248 38.69 -2.53 -2.60
C ARG A 248 38.76 -2.53 -4.12
N LYS A 249 39.01 -1.33 -4.67
CA LYS A 249 39.21 -1.02 -6.09
C LYS A 249 40.18 -2.02 -6.74
N LEU A 250 39.68 -2.86 -7.64
CA LEU A 250 40.52 -3.75 -8.44
C LEU A 250 40.66 -3.16 -9.84
N CYS A 251 41.86 -2.69 -10.15
CA CYS A 251 42.25 -2.30 -11.50
C CYS A 251 42.24 -3.54 -12.41
N ILE A 252 41.58 -3.36 -13.54
CA ILE A 252 41.38 -4.32 -14.61
C ILE A 252 42.64 -4.40 -15.45
N ALA A 253 43.21 -5.61 -15.57
CA ALA A 253 43.97 -5.99 -16.76
C ALA A 253 44.08 -7.52 -16.79
N ASP A 254 43.00 -8.24 -17.05
CA ASP A 254 43.16 -9.63 -17.50
C ASP A 254 41.97 -10.15 -18.29
N LYS A 255 42.28 -10.88 -19.37
CA LYS A 255 41.32 -11.58 -20.25
C LYS A 255 40.34 -12.48 -19.47
N HIS A 256 40.70 -12.88 -18.25
CA HIS A 256 39.84 -13.64 -17.35
C HIS A 256 38.64 -12.83 -16.83
N CYS A 257 38.76 -11.51 -16.62
CA CYS A 257 37.61 -10.67 -16.30
C CYS A 257 36.62 -10.60 -17.47
N ALA A 258 37.12 -10.52 -18.71
CA ALA A 258 36.26 -10.52 -19.89
C ALA A 258 35.47 -11.84 -20.00
N ASN A 259 36.11 -12.99 -19.74
CA ASN A 259 35.43 -14.29 -19.78
C ASN A 259 34.42 -14.47 -18.63
N ILE A 260 34.73 -13.98 -17.42
CA ILE A 260 33.79 -14.04 -16.28
C ILE A 260 32.58 -13.13 -16.54
N VAL A 261 32.82 -11.91 -17.05
CA VAL A 261 31.75 -11.00 -17.43
C VAL A 261 30.92 -11.58 -18.57
N ASN A 262 31.54 -12.24 -19.55
CA ASN A 262 30.83 -12.90 -20.65
C ASN A 262 29.98 -14.09 -20.16
N LEU A 263 30.51 -14.91 -19.24
CA LEU A 263 29.74 -15.99 -18.62
C LEU A 263 28.57 -15.46 -17.79
N ALA A 264 28.77 -14.36 -17.05
CA ALA A 264 27.71 -13.69 -16.31
C ALA A 264 26.64 -13.10 -17.25
N LEU A 265 27.04 -12.51 -18.38
CA LEU A 265 26.14 -12.05 -19.44
C LEU A 265 25.34 -13.20 -20.06
N GLN A 266 25.98 -14.36 -20.31
CA GLN A 266 25.29 -15.55 -20.81
C GLN A 266 24.29 -16.11 -19.80
N LEU A 267 24.63 -16.13 -18.51
CA LEU A 267 23.71 -16.56 -17.46
C LEU A 267 22.54 -15.58 -17.29
N LEU A 268 22.78 -14.28 -17.40
CA LEU A 268 21.74 -13.25 -17.41
C LEU A 268 20.82 -13.38 -18.64
N TYR A 269 21.37 -13.70 -19.81
CA TYR A 269 20.59 -13.98 -21.01
C TYR A 269 19.73 -15.23 -20.86
N VAL A 270 20.26 -16.32 -20.30
CA VAL A 270 19.46 -17.52 -20.01
C VAL A 270 18.39 -17.21 -18.95
N ALA A 271 18.70 -16.40 -17.94
CA ALA A 271 17.72 -15.99 -16.93
C ALA A 271 16.62 -15.08 -17.50
N SER A 272 16.93 -14.21 -18.48
CA SER A 272 15.93 -13.38 -19.16
C SER A 272 15.00 -14.22 -20.04
N GLN A 273 15.52 -15.29 -20.66
CA GLN A 273 14.71 -16.28 -21.39
C GLN A 273 13.79 -17.09 -20.46
N MET A 274 14.07 -17.15 -19.16
CA MET A 274 13.26 -17.87 -18.17
C MET A 274 12.19 -17.01 -17.48
N GLU A 275 11.80 -15.86 -18.07
CA GLU A 275 10.72 -14.95 -17.62
C GLU A 275 10.85 -14.38 -16.19
N MET A 276 11.88 -14.74 -15.41
CA MET A 276 12.06 -14.25 -14.03
C MET A 276 12.50 -12.77 -13.97
N LEU A 277 13.07 -12.26 -15.06
CA LEU A 277 13.48 -10.86 -15.21
C LEU A 277 12.94 -10.37 -16.55
N THR A 278 11.95 -9.49 -16.53
CA THR A 278 11.41 -8.90 -17.75
C THR A 278 12.50 -8.10 -18.45
N HIS A 279 12.48 -8.10 -19.79
CA HIS A 279 13.39 -7.31 -20.63
C HIS A 279 13.48 -5.84 -20.17
N ASP A 280 12.32 -5.28 -19.83
CA ASP A 280 12.16 -3.94 -19.23
C ASP A 280 12.98 -3.71 -17.95
N VAL A 281 13.05 -4.70 -17.07
CA VAL A 281 13.83 -4.59 -15.82
C VAL A 281 15.32 -4.58 -16.12
N LEU A 282 15.78 -5.43 -17.05
CA LEU A 282 17.19 -5.52 -17.42
C LEU A 282 17.68 -4.31 -18.20
N CYS A 283 16.81 -3.71 -19.01
CA CYS A 283 17.09 -2.55 -19.85
C CYS A 283 16.71 -1.22 -19.19
N GLY A 284 16.35 -1.24 -17.90
CA GLY A 284 16.06 -0.03 -17.14
C GLY A 284 17.30 0.81 -16.82
N PRO A 285 17.18 2.14 -16.74
CA PRO A 285 18.29 3.04 -16.37
C PRO A 285 18.71 2.91 -14.92
N VAL A 286 17.84 2.35 -14.07
CA VAL A 286 18.04 2.20 -12.64
C VAL A 286 17.43 0.89 -12.15
N MET A 287 17.95 0.39 -11.03
CA MET A 287 17.38 -0.76 -10.36
C MET A 287 15.95 -0.46 -9.87
N PRO A 288 14.97 -1.35 -10.10
CA PRO A 288 13.64 -1.21 -9.51
C PRO A 288 13.70 -0.98 -8.01
N GLY A 289 12.93 -0.01 -7.52
CA GLY A 289 12.90 0.35 -6.11
C GLY A 289 13.94 1.38 -5.68
N LEU A 290 14.91 1.73 -6.52
CA LEU A 290 15.89 2.79 -6.24
C LEU A 290 15.17 4.12 -5.95
N VAL A 291 15.58 4.78 -4.86
CA VAL A 291 15.07 6.08 -4.45
C VAL A 291 16.05 7.16 -4.89
N LEU A 292 15.66 7.95 -5.88
CA LEU A 292 16.44 9.08 -6.36
C LEU A 292 16.21 10.27 -5.41
N LYS A 293 17.25 10.61 -4.65
CA LYS A 293 17.29 11.80 -3.78
C LYS A 293 17.94 12.98 -4.50
N LYS A 294 17.65 14.20 -4.02
CA LYS A 294 18.28 15.45 -4.45
C LYS A 294 19.81 15.48 -4.30
N GLU A 295 20.36 14.66 -3.42
CA GLU A 295 21.82 14.51 -3.25
C GLU A 295 22.51 13.93 -4.49
N HIS A 296 21.77 13.32 -5.42
CA HIS A 296 22.28 12.76 -6.67
C HIS A 296 22.27 13.78 -7.84
N VAL A 297 22.29 15.08 -7.54
CA VAL A 297 22.38 16.13 -8.57
C VAL A 297 23.71 16.01 -9.31
N GLY A 298 23.63 15.97 -10.65
CA GLY A 298 24.77 15.75 -11.53
C GLY A 298 25.15 14.30 -11.79
N LEU A 299 24.46 13.31 -11.19
CA LEU A 299 24.62 11.90 -11.55
C LEU A 299 23.63 11.53 -12.66
N SER A 300 24.15 11.00 -13.77
CA SER A 300 23.35 10.35 -14.81
C SER A 300 23.24 8.85 -14.52
N PHE A 301 22.02 8.33 -14.66
CA PHE A 301 21.76 6.90 -14.62
C PHE A 301 21.38 6.45 -16.02
N ASP A 302 22.23 5.60 -16.60
CA ASP A 302 22.09 5.06 -17.95
C ASP A 302 21.78 3.57 -17.91
N ALA A 303 20.92 3.13 -18.83
CA ALA A 303 20.65 1.72 -19.03
C ALA A 303 21.84 1.01 -19.71
N PRO A 304 22.14 -0.26 -19.37
CA PRO A 304 21.54 -1.04 -18.28
C PRO A 304 22.21 -0.74 -16.93
N PHE A 305 21.40 -0.64 -15.86
CA PHE A 305 21.90 -0.24 -14.53
C PHE A 305 22.93 -1.19 -13.90
N TRP A 306 22.93 -2.47 -14.30
CA TRP A 306 23.79 -3.51 -13.74
C TRP A 306 25.15 -3.59 -14.46
N ALA A 307 25.29 -2.96 -15.63
CA ALA A 307 26.52 -2.99 -16.39
C ALA A 307 27.53 -1.94 -15.86
N PRO A 308 28.82 -2.30 -15.74
CA PRO A 308 29.88 -1.32 -15.47
C PRO A 308 29.91 -0.24 -16.55
N GLU A 309 30.31 0.99 -16.18
CA GLU A 309 30.32 2.15 -17.09
C GLU A 309 31.02 1.88 -18.43
N SER A 310 32.16 1.20 -18.41
CA SER A 310 32.95 0.86 -19.61
C SER A 310 32.31 -0.18 -20.53
N LEU A 311 31.24 -0.85 -20.08
CA LEU A 311 30.57 -1.93 -20.80
C LEU A 311 29.09 -1.65 -21.04
N LYS A 312 28.54 -0.52 -20.56
CA LYS A 312 27.12 -0.18 -20.71
C LYS A 312 26.67 -0.18 -22.16
N GLU A 313 27.43 0.47 -23.04
CA GLU A 313 27.11 0.55 -24.48
C GLU A 313 27.01 -0.84 -25.12
N LYS A 314 28.02 -1.70 -24.90
CA LYS A 314 28.02 -3.08 -25.42
C LYS A 314 26.93 -3.95 -24.81
N ALA A 315 26.68 -3.82 -23.51
CA ALA A 315 25.61 -4.57 -22.83
C ALA A 315 24.24 -4.13 -23.34
N TYR A 316 24.07 -2.83 -23.61
CA TYR A 316 22.87 -2.26 -24.21
C TYR A 316 22.66 -2.77 -25.64
N GLU A 317 23.68 -2.72 -26.49
CA GLU A 317 23.61 -3.25 -27.86
C GLU A 317 23.26 -4.75 -27.89
N LEU A 318 23.75 -5.53 -26.93
CA LEU A 318 23.55 -6.97 -26.90
C LEU A 318 22.15 -7.37 -26.39
N LEU A 319 21.63 -6.68 -25.38
CA LEU A 319 20.42 -7.10 -24.67
C LEU A 319 19.22 -6.16 -24.89
N CYS A 320 19.45 -4.90 -25.24
CA CYS A 320 18.47 -3.82 -25.23
C CYS A 320 18.37 -3.06 -26.56
N SER A 321 18.90 -3.62 -27.65
CA SER A 321 18.98 -2.96 -28.97
C SER A 321 17.62 -2.51 -29.55
N GLU A 322 16.54 -3.16 -29.14
CA GLU A 322 15.16 -2.82 -29.57
C GLU A 322 14.58 -1.61 -28.83
N VAL A 323 15.18 -1.20 -27.71
CA VAL A 323 14.70 -0.11 -26.86
C VAL A 323 15.60 1.12 -27.06
N SER A 324 15.05 2.33 -26.97
CA SER A 324 15.89 3.54 -26.93
C SER A 324 16.47 3.76 -25.52
N PRO A 325 17.78 4.10 -25.40
CA PRO A 325 18.41 4.26 -24.10
C PRO A 325 17.71 5.36 -23.32
N THR A 326 17.44 5.05 -22.05
CA THR A 326 16.84 6.01 -21.11
C THR A 326 17.93 6.55 -20.20
N GLN A 327 17.93 7.85 -19.99
CA GLN A 327 18.82 8.55 -19.08
C GLN A 327 17.97 9.28 -18.04
N ILE A 328 18.35 9.13 -16.76
CA ILE A 328 17.71 9.87 -15.66
C ILE A 328 18.78 10.67 -14.96
N TYR A 329 18.60 11.99 -14.86
CA TYR A 329 19.49 12.86 -14.12
C TYR A 329 18.74 14.01 -13.46
N TRP A 330 19.36 14.57 -12.43
CA TRP A 330 18.89 15.78 -11.77
C TRP A 330 19.67 16.98 -12.29
N GLU A 331 18.96 17.94 -12.88
CA GLU A 331 19.51 19.23 -13.32
C GLU A 331 19.23 20.30 -12.26
N SER A 332 20.21 21.17 -12.01
CA SER A 332 20.05 22.34 -11.13
C SER A 332 19.94 23.60 -11.98
N ASP A 333 18.88 24.40 -11.78
CA ASP A 333 18.73 25.68 -12.49
C ASP A 333 19.57 26.83 -11.86
N GLY A 334 20.44 26.53 -10.89
CA GLY A 334 21.19 27.54 -10.14
C GLY A 334 20.38 28.35 -9.13
N LYS A 335 19.07 28.08 -8.98
CA LYS A 335 18.15 28.78 -8.05
C LYS A 335 17.53 27.84 -6.99
N ASP A 336 18.30 26.86 -6.50
CA ASP A 336 17.85 25.80 -5.57
C ASP A 336 16.67 24.94 -6.06
N THR A 337 16.26 25.10 -7.32
CA THR A 337 15.27 24.26 -7.97
C THR A 337 15.96 23.12 -8.71
N HIS A 338 15.84 21.92 -8.15
CA HIS A 338 16.24 20.69 -8.84
C HIS A 338 15.11 20.19 -9.73
N ARG A 339 15.45 19.87 -10.97
CA ARG A 339 14.56 19.27 -11.97
C ARG A 339 14.97 17.82 -12.18
N LEU A 340 14.01 16.91 -12.10
CA LEU A 340 14.22 15.56 -12.58
C LEU A 340 14.01 15.58 -14.10
N ILE A 341 15.04 15.16 -14.83
CA ILE A 341 14.98 14.97 -16.28
C ILE A 341 15.03 13.47 -16.56
N VAL A 342 14.03 13.00 -17.30
CA VAL A 342 13.99 11.64 -17.85
C VAL A 342 14.04 11.80 -19.37
N GLN A 343 15.14 11.36 -19.98
CA GLN A 343 15.35 11.43 -21.41
C GLN A 343 15.35 10.02 -22.00
N LYS A 344 14.62 9.80 -23.11
CA LYS A 344 14.59 8.54 -23.84
C LYS A 344 14.67 8.87 -25.33
N GLY A 345 15.83 8.62 -25.95
CA GLY A 345 16.14 9.14 -27.28
C GLY A 345 15.99 10.66 -27.36
N ASP A 346 15.22 11.16 -28.32
CA ASP A 346 14.99 12.60 -28.55
C ASP A 346 13.90 13.21 -27.64
N LYS A 347 13.16 12.37 -26.89
CA LYS A 347 12.08 12.83 -26.01
C LYS A 347 12.63 13.07 -24.61
N SER A 348 12.29 14.22 -24.01
CA SER A 348 12.64 14.52 -22.62
C SER A 348 11.42 14.96 -21.81
N PHE A 349 11.32 14.43 -20.59
CA PHE A 349 10.35 14.83 -19.60
C PHE A 349 11.06 15.59 -18.48
N ARG A 350 10.48 16.72 -18.07
CA ARG A 350 11.04 17.60 -17.04
C ARG A 350 9.98 17.88 -15.98
N LYS A 351 10.29 17.63 -14.71
CA LYS A 351 9.40 17.97 -13.57
C LYS A 351 10.15 18.72 -12.47
N THR A 352 9.57 19.83 -12.03
CA THR A 352 10.05 20.70 -10.95
C THR A 352 9.30 20.44 -9.65
N GLY A 353 9.83 20.96 -8.53
CA GLY A 353 9.12 20.95 -7.24
C GLY A 353 9.06 19.58 -6.55
N LEU A 354 9.86 18.63 -7.01
CA LEU A 354 9.93 17.28 -6.48
C LEU A 354 10.80 17.21 -5.22
N THR A 355 10.39 16.37 -4.29
CA THR A 355 11.12 16.05 -3.06
C THR A 355 11.79 14.69 -3.13
N LYS A 356 11.14 13.74 -3.81
CA LYS A 356 11.57 12.35 -3.95
C LYS A 356 11.01 11.78 -5.25
N SER A 357 11.77 10.90 -5.89
CA SER A 357 11.27 10.02 -6.94
C SER A 357 11.73 8.59 -6.70
N ARG A 358 10.95 7.62 -7.19
CA ARG A 358 11.21 6.18 -7.02
C ARG A 358 10.75 5.46 -8.28
N MET A 359 11.60 4.55 -8.75
CA MET A 359 11.34 3.80 -9.96
C MET A 359 10.67 2.48 -9.63
N PHE A 360 9.58 2.17 -10.33
CA PHE A 360 8.80 0.94 -10.22
C PHE A 360 8.59 0.36 -11.62
N GLY A 361 9.51 -0.52 -12.05
CA GLY A 361 9.57 -0.98 -13.43
C GLY A 361 9.77 0.21 -14.37
N ASN A 362 8.86 0.38 -15.34
CA ASN A 362 8.85 1.48 -16.30
C ASN A 362 8.20 2.77 -15.79
N ASN A 363 7.71 2.78 -14.54
CA ASN A 363 7.03 3.95 -13.98
C ASN A 363 7.96 4.71 -13.03
N VAL A 364 8.01 6.03 -13.17
CA VAL A 364 8.61 6.93 -12.19
C VAL A 364 7.50 7.48 -11.31
N ARG A 365 7.50 7.08 -10.04
CA ARG A 365 6.62 7.68 -9.04
C ARG A 365 7.23 8.96 -8.50
N LEU A 366 6.44 10.02 -8.44
CA LEU A 366 6.89 11.36 -8.10
C LEU A 366 6.18 11.88 -6.83
N TRP A 367 6.96 12.42 -5.89
CA TRP A 367 6.44 13.01 -4.65
C TRP A 367 6.88 14.47 -4.49
N ASN A 368 5.95 15.34 -4.10
CA ASN A 368 6.20 16.73 -3.71
C ASN A 368 6.03 16.88 -2.18
N LYS A 369 6.21 18.10 -1.67
CA LYS A 369 6.03 18.40 -0.23
C LYS A 369 4.60 18.14 0.29
N LYS A 370 3.60 18.09 -0.60
CA LYS A 370 2.20 17.83 -0.27
C LYS A 370 1.82 16.35 -0.34
N GLY A 371 2.76 15.46 -0.72
CA GLY A 371 2.54 14.02 -0.81
C GLY A 371 2.79 13.46 -2.22
N PHE A 372 2.09 12.36 -2.53
CA PHE A 372 2.13 11.70 -3.83
C PHE A 372 1.55 12.61 -4.92
N VAL A 373 2.24 12.70 -6.07
CA VAL A 373 1.82 13.58 -7.17
C VAL A 373 1.21 12.79 -8.31
N GLU A 374 2.00 11.88 -8.88
CA GLU A 374 1.68 11.27 -10.16
C GLU A 374 2.61 10.06 -10.38
N ASP A 375 2.09 9.02 -11.03
CA ASP A 375 2.88 7.94 -11.62
C ASP A 375 3.13 8.31 -13.08
N TYR A 376 4.41 8.45 -13.45
CA TYR A 376 4.81 8.76 -14.81
C TYR A 376 5.32 7.50 -15.51
N ASP A 377 4.55 6.98 -16.46
CA ASP A 377 4.99 5.86 -17.29
C ASP A 377 5.96 6.35 -18.37
N VAL A 378 7.20 5.87 -18.27
CA VAL A 378 8.30 6.20 -19.18
C VAL A 378 8.06 5.60 -20.57
N THR A 379 7.21 4.59 -20.69
CA THR A 379 6.91 3.92 -21.96
C THR A 379 5.73 4.51 -22.71
N SER A 380 4.58 4.74 -22.07
CA SER A 380 3.34 5.11 -22.78
C SER A 380 3.27 6.55 -23.30
N ARG A 381 3.93 7.53 -22.67
CA ARG A 381 3.88 8.94 -23.12
C ARG A 381 5.01 9.35 -24.07
N MET A 382 5.91 8.42 -24.38
CA MET A 382 7.05 8.65 -25.26
C MET A 382 6.93 7.93 -26.61
N ASN A 383 5.76 7.37 -26.94
CA ASN A 383 5.41 7.02 -28.32
C ASN A 383 4.78 8.20 -29.06
#